data_AF-A0A670YZ21-F1
#
_entry.id   AF-A0A670YZ21-F1
#
_cell.length_a   1.000
_cell.length_b   1.000
_cell.length_c   1.000
_cell.angle_alpha   90.00
_cell.angle_beta   90.00
_cell.angle_gamma   90.00
#
_symmetry.space_group_name_H-M   'P 1'
#
loop_
_entity.id
_entity.type
_entity.pdbx_description
1 polymer ?
#
loop_
_entity_poly.entity_id
_entity_poly.type
_entity_poly.pdbx_seq_one_letter_code
_entity_poly.pdbx_strand_id
1 'polypeptide(L)'
;TILKENILFSIPSCLGYWHTLVLKINVRLLSPPVHYLKPSIVASPSTEISVGQDWILHCWAPFSGVSFVFYQARDFRYEVTPQGNSNMAEFSLKNVSKTDEGRYTCYYHSLTDPVIWSNASNPVALKCRAGISHLCSTTMG
;
A
#
# COMPACT_ATOMS: atom_id res chain seq x y z
N THR A 1 -15.98 -15.80 -14.87
CA THR A 1 -17.08 -15.74 -15.86
C THR A 1 -17.49 -14.29 -16.04
N ILE A 2 -17.59 -13.79 -17.28
CA ILE A 2 -18.09 -12.42 -17.53
C ILE A 2 -19.61 -12.49 -17.56
N LEU A 3 -20.27 -11.82 -16.61
CA LEU A 3 -21.70 -11.57 -16.70
C LEU A 3 -21.93 -10.27 -17.45
N LYS A 4 -22.82 -10.33 -18.44
CA LYS A 4 -23.30 -9.14 -19.16
C LYS A 4 -24.54 -8.65 -18.45
N GLU A 5 -24.43 -7.56 -17.72
CA GLU A 5 -25.58 -6.86 -17.18
C GLU A 5 -25.89 -5.64 -18.05
N ASN A 6 -27.18 -5.43 -18.30
CA ASN A 6 -27.68 -4.33 -19.11
C ASN A 6 -28.43 -3.37 -18.20
N ILE A 7 -27.95 -2.13 -18.07
CA ILE A 7 -28.71 -1.07 -17.38
C ILE A 7 -29.60 -0.37 -18.41
N LEU A 8 -30.90 -0.33 -18.12
CA LEU A 8 -31.93 0.27 -18.97
C LEU A 8 -32.27 1.67 -18.43
N PHE A 9 -31.85 2.71 -19.16
CA PHE A 9 -32.29 4.08 -18.86
C PHE A 9 -33.48 4.41 -19.75
N SER A 10 -34.63 4.70 -19.13
CA SER A 10 -35.81 5.16 -19.84
C SER A 10 -35.76 6.68 -19.89
N ILE A 11 -35.39 7.23 -21.04
CA ILE A 11 -35.36 8.68 -21.27
C ILE A 11 -36.74 9.07 -21.82
N PRO A 12 -37.52 9.89 -21.10
CA PRO A 12 -38.79 10.37 -21.62
C PRO A 12 -38.52 11.30 -22.81
N SER A 13 -39.05 10.95 -23.99
CA SER A 13 -38.99 11.82 -25.17
C SER A 13 -40.22 12.74 -25.22
N CYS A 14 -40.05 13.94 -25.77
CA CYS A 14 -41.12 14.95 -25.86
C CYS A 14 -42.34 14.51 -26.68
N LEU A 15 -42.24 13.43 -27.48
CA LEU A 15 -43.31 12.87 -28.30
C LEU A 15 -44.13 11.78 -27.57
N GLY A 16 -43.95 11.61 -26.25
CA GLY A 16 -44.70 10.64 -25.45
C GLY A 16 -44.21 9.20 -25.55
N TYR A 17 -43.09 8.97 -26.24
CA TYR A 17 -42.44 7.66 -26.31
C TYR A 17 -41.27 7.57 -25.32
N TRP A 18 -41.06 6.41 -24.73
CA TRP A 18 -39.90 6.12 -23.89
C TRP A 18 -38.80 5.53 -24.77
N HIS A 19 -37.62 6.16 -24.78
CA HIS A 19 -36.44 5.55 -25.39
C HIS A 19 -35.62 4.84 -24.32
N THR A 20 -35.38 3.55 -24.54
CA THR A 20 -34.55 2.75 -23.64
C THR A 20 -33.10 2.74 -24.15
N LEU A 21 -32.21 3.42 -23.45
CA LEU A 21 -30.77 3.30 -23.69
C LEU A 21 -30.24 2.07 -22.94
N VAL A 22 -29.59 1.17 -23.67
CA VAL A 22 -28.98 -0.05 -23.10
C VAL A 22 -27.47 0.15 -22.97
N LEU A 23 -26.99 0.33 -21.74
CA LEU A 23 -25.56 0.31 -21.43
C LEU A 23 -25.13 -1.12 -21.14
N LYS A 24 -24.26 -1.68 -21.99
CA LYS A 24 -23.68 -3.02 -21.79
C LYS A 24 -22.47 -2.90 -20.88
N ILE A 25 -22.59 -3.41 -19.65
CA ILE A 25 -21.47 -3.49 -18.70
C ILE A 25 -20.99 -4.94 -18.66
N ASN A 26 -19.68 -5.13 -18.79
CA ASN A 26 -19.05 -6.43 -18.62
C ASN A 26 -18.55 -6.53 -17.18
N VAL A 27 -19.29 -7.25 -16.34
CA VAL A 27 -18.88 -7.50 -14.95
C VAL A 27 -18.07 -8.79 -14.92
N ARG A 28 -16.80 -8.71 -14.51
CA ARG A 28 -16.00 -9.90 -14.20
C ARG A 28 -16.36 -10.37 -12.80
N LEU A 29 -17.08 -11.49 -12.70
CA LEU A 29 -17.14 -12.22 -11.44
C LEU A 29 -15.76 -12.80 -11.17
N LEU A 30 -15.06 -12.16 -10.25
CA LEU A 30 -13.90 -12.72 -9.58
C LEU A 30 -14.40 -13.92 -8.77
N SER A 31 -13.61 -14.98 -8.67
CA SER A 31 -13.86 -16.09 -7.75
C SER A 31 -14.26 -15.56 -6.36
N PRO A 32 -15.01 -16.33 -5.52
CA PRO A 32 -15.30 -15.93 -4.14
C PRO A 32 -14.02 -15.40 -3.49
N PRO A 33 -14.08 -14.35 -2.66
CA PRO A 33 -12.90 -13.61 -2.25
C PRO A 33 -11.89 -14.61 -1.72
N VAL A 34 -10.82 -14.81 -2.47
CA VAL A 34 -9.57 -15.20 -1.86
C VAL A 34 -9.36 -14.06 -0.90
N HIS A 35 -9.62 -14.27 0.39
CA HIS A 35 -9.33 -13.27 1.41
C HIS A 35 -7.93 -12.76 1.08
N TYR A 36 -7.80 -11.54 0.55
CA TYR A 36 -6.55 -11.07 -0.03
C TYR A 36 -5.53 -11.10 1.10
N LEU A 37 -4.66 -12.10 1.05
CA LEU A 37 -3.80 -12.43 2.16
C LEU A 37 -2.97 -11.19 2.44
N LYS A 38 -2.97 -10.76 3.70
CA LYS A 38 -2.22 -9.57 4.09
C LYS A 38 -0.74 -9.74 3.68
N PRO A 39 -0.08 -8.68 3.23
CA PRO A 39 1.33 -8.75 2.92
C PRO A 39 2.18 -8.98 4.17
N SER A 40 3.35 -9.56 3.99
CA SER A 40 4.38 -9.61 5.03
C SER A 40 5.28 -8.37 4.92
N ILE A 41 5.79 -7.90 6.05
CA ILE A 41 6.69 -6.75 6.11
C ILE A 41 7.81 -7.02 7.10
N VAL A 42 9.03 -6.63 6.73
CA VAL A 42 10.23 -6.79 7.57
C VAL A 42 11.08 -5.53 7.46
N ALA A 43 11.68 -5.14 8.58
CA ALA A 43 12.64 -4.05 8.65
C ALA A 43 14.08 -4.57 8.67
N SER A 44 14.97 -3.83 8.00
CA SER A 44 16.41 -4.05 7.98
C SER A 44 17.14 -2.74 8.33
N PRO A 45 18.19 -2.77 9.18
CA PRO A 45 18.79 -3.95 9.81
C PRO A 45 17.99 -4.49 11.02
N SER A 46 17.13 -3.68 11.63
CA SER A 46 16.32 -4.04 12.79
C SER A 46 15.16 -3.05 12.96
N THR A 47 14.32 -3.23 13.98
CA THR A 47 13.28 -2.25 14.36
C THR A 47 13.79 -1.12 15.25
N GLU A 48 15.06 -1.17 15.66
CA GLU A 48 15.69 -0.17 16.53
C GLU A 48 17.11 0.16 16.03
N ILE A 49 17.30 1.38 15.56
CA ILE A 49 18.56 1.86 14.96
C ILE A 49 19.01 3.16 15.62
N SER A 50 20.24 3.59 15.37
CA SER A 50 20.71 4.91 15.79
C SER A 50 20.32 5.98 14.77
N VAL A 51 20.11 7.20 15.25
CA VAL A 51 19.95 8.37 14.37
C VAL A 51 21.14 8.47 13.40
N GLY A 52 20.84 8.75 12.15
CA GLY A 52 21.78 8.87 11.05
C GLY A 52 22.06 7.58 10.28
N GLN A 53 21.50 6.44 10.71
CA GLN A 53 21.59 5.19 9.96
C GLN A 53 20.54 5.11 8.84
N ASP A 54 20.81 4.26 7.85
CA ASP A 54 19.84 3.88 6.83
C ASP A 54 18.92 2.77 7.33
N TRP A 55 17.66 2.82 6.89
CA TRP A 55 16.65 1.86 7.27
C TRP A 55 15.78 1.47 6.07
N ILE A 56 15.49 0.19 5.93
CA ILE A 56 14.76 -0.34 4.77
C ILE A 56 13.59 -1.21 5.25
N LEU A 57 12.42 -0.97 4.69
CA LEU A 57 11.26 -1.84 4.79
C LEU A 57 11.15 -2.67 3.52
N HIS A 58 11.07 -3.98 3.70
CA HIS A 58 10.79 -4.95 2.66
C HIS A 58 9.36 -5.44 2.86
N CYS A 59 8.54 -5.38 1.82
CA CYS A 59 7.16 -5.85 1.84
C CYS A 59 6.92 -6.87 0.72
N TRP A 60 6.25 -7.98 1.02
CA TRP A 60 5.94 -9.04 0.07
C TRP A 60 4.45 -9.29 -0.04
N ALA A 61 3.98 -9.45 -1.28
CA ALA A 61 2.64 -9.92 -1.59
C ALA A 61 2.66 -11.42 -1.94
N PRO A 62 1.52 -12.13 -1.83
CA PRO A 62 1.43 -13.54 -2.18
C PRO A 62 1.61 -13.83 -3.69
N PHE A 63 1.48 -12.81 -4.53
CA PHE A 63 1.57 -12.88 -5.98
C PHE A 63 2.17 -11.59 -6.57
N SER A 64 2.68 -11.67 -7.80
CA SER A 64 3.17 -10.52 -8.56
C SER A 64 2.04 -9.82 -9.33
N GLY A 65 2.36 -8.71 -10.03
CA GLY A 65 1.35 -7.93 -10.74
C GLY A 65 0.52 -7.04 -9.81
N VAL A 66 1.15 -6.57 -8.73
CA VAL A 66 0.55 -5.68 -7.73
C VAL A 66 1.40 -4.42 -7.56
N SER A 67 0.77 -3.32 -7.15
CA SER A 67 1.46 -2.14 -6.63
C SER A 67 1.46 -2.19 -5.10
N PHE A 68 2.54 -1.72 -4.48
CA PHE A 68 2.71 -1.68 -3.03
C PHE A 68 2.57 -0.26 -2.51
N VAL A 69 1.84 -0.09 -1.41
CA VAL A 69 1.64 1.20 -0.75
C VAL A 69 2.11 1.14 0.69
N PHE A 70 3.02 2.05 1.06
CA PHE A 70 3.59 2.16 2.40
C PHE A 70 2.98 3.34 3.16
N TYR A 71 2.62 3.07 4.42
CA TYR A 71 2.08 4.05 5.35
C TYR A 71 2.93 4.11 6.62
N GLN A 72 3.08 5.31 7.17
CA GLN A 72 3.57 5.55 8.54
C GLN A 72 2.39 6.06 9.36
N ALA A 73 1.97 5.29 10.36
CA ALA A 73 0.73 5.48 11.10
C ALA A 73 -0.50 5.53 10.18
N ARG A 74 -0.94 6.72 9.77
CA ARG A 74 -2.05 6.94 8.82
C ARG A 74 -1.64 7.81 7.63
N ASP A 75 -0.36 8.18 7.56
CA ASP A 75 0.16 9.06 6.54
C ASP A 75 0.76 8.23 5.41
N PHE A 76 0.33 8.54 4.19
CA PHE A 76 0.91 7.96 2.97
C PHE A 76 2.38 8.36 2.87
N ARG A 77 3.25 7.38 2.58
CA ARG A 77 4.69 7.61 2.43
C ARG A 77 5.16 7.39 1.01
N TYR A 78 4.77 6.26 0.44
CA TYR A 78 5.35 5.82 -0.82
C TYR A 78 4.46 4.78 -1.49
N GLU A 79 4.40 4.83 -2.81
CA GLU A 79 3.80 3.78 -3.63
C GLU A 79 4.78 3.37 -4.72
N VAL A 80 4.86 2.07 -4.97
CA VAL A 80 5.74 1.51 -5.99
C VAL A 80 5.14 0.29 -6.66
N THR A 81 5.21 0.29 -7.98
CA THR A 81 4.92 -0.87 -8.81
C THR A 81 6.23 -1.56 -9.16
N PRO A 82 6.50 -2.78 -8.65
CA PRO A 82 7.69 -3.53 -9.01
C PRO A 82 7.73 -3.83 -10.51
N GLN A 83 8.93 -3.81 -11.09
CA GLN A 83 9.12 -4.20 -12.49
C GLN A 83 9.07 -5.72 -12.66
N GLY A 84 8.56 -6.17 -13.81
CA GLY A 84 8.49 -7.58 -14.16
C GLY A 84 7.53 -8.38 -13.26
N ASN A 85 7.90 -9.62 -12.94
CA ASN A 85 7.10 -10.55 -12.16
C ASN A 85 7.50 -10.59 -10.67
N SER A 86 8.01 -9.48 -10.13
CA SER A 86 8.34 -9.36 -8.70
C SER A 86 7.07 -9.26 -7.83
N ASN A 87 7.10 -9.90 -6.68
CA ASN A 87 6.08 -9.83 -5.63
C ASN A 87 6.59 -9.12 -4.36
N MET A 88 7.65 -8.33 -4.48
CA MET A 88 8.32 -7.63 -3.39
C MET A 88 8.60 -6.18 -3.76
N ALA A 89 8.48 -5.29 -2.79
CA ALA A 89 8.87 -3.89 -2.88
C ALA A 89 9.68 -3.44 -1.66
N GLU A 90 10.47 -2.39 -1.86
CA GLU A 90 11.28 -1.77 -0.83
C GLU A 90 10.92 -0.29 -0.65
N PHE A 91 10.93 0.15 0.60
CA PHE A 91 10.89 1.55 0.99
C PHE A 91 12.09 1.84 1.88
N SER A 92 12.90 2.84 1.52
CA SER A 92 14.11 3.16 2.27
C SER A 92 14.06 4.58 2.84
N LEU A 93 14.51 4.71 4.08
CA LEU A 93 14.81 5.98 4.74
C LEU A 93 16.32 6.09 4.87
N LYS A 94 16.86 7.22 4.40
CA LYS A 94 18.28 7.55 4.47
C LYS A 94 18.51 8.54 5.60
N ASN A 95 19.61 8.38 6.33
CA ASN A 95 19.97 9.30 7.43
C ASN A 95 18.80 9.52 8.41
N VAL A 96 18.28 8.42 8.97
CA VAL A 96 17.06 8.43 9.79
C VAL A 96 17.15 9.38 10.98
N SER A 97 16.09 10.14 11.21
CA SER A 97 15.97 11.10 12.30
C SER A 97 14.89 10.71 13.30
N LYS A 98 14.80 11.44 14.42
CA LYS A 98 13.75 11.21 15.43
C LYS A 98 12.33 11.40 14.90
N THR A 99 12.14 12.21 13.86
CA THR A 99 10.81 12.44 13.25
C THR A 99 10.35 11.29 12.38
N ASP A 100 11.26 10.40 11.99
CA ASP A 100 10.96 9.21 11.20
C ASP A 100 10.49 8.03 12.06
N GLU A 101 10.59 8.14 13.39
CA GLU A 101 10.03 7.15 14.31
C GLU A 101 8.53 6.98 14.06
N GLY A 102 8.05 5.74 14.19
CA GLY A 102 6.64 5.49 13.98
C GLY A 102 6.34 4.06 13.61
N ARG A 103 5.05 3.81 13.38
CA ARG A 103 4.52 2.49 13.08
C ARG A 103 4.23 2.38 11.59
N TYR A 104 5.01 1.56 10.90
CA TYR A 104 4.91 1.37 9.46
C TYR A 104 4.06 0.16 9.12
N THR A 105 3.27 0.28 8.04
CA THR A 105 2.46 -0.80 7.47
C THR A 105 2.55 -0.74 5.95
N CYS A 106 2.32 -1.87 5.29
CA CYS A 106 2.17 -1.92 3.84
C CYS A 106 0.85 -2.57 3.42
N TYR A 107 0.38 -2.16 2.25
CA TYR A 107 -0.75 -2.70 1.53
C TYR A 107 -0.28 -3.04 0.11
N TYR A 108 -1.09 -3.81 -0.61
CA TYR A 108 -0.96 -3.92 -2.05
C TYR A 108 -2.33 -3.82 -2.73
N HIS A 109 -2.33 -3.41 -3.99
CA HIS A 109 -3.50 -3.51 -4.85
C HIS A 109 -3.15 -4.15 -6.19
N SER A 110 -4.13 -4.83 -6.80
CA SER A 110 -3.95 -5.46 -8.10
C SER A 110 -3.76 -4.40 -9.19
N LEU A 111 -2.86 -4.67 -10.15
CA LEU A 111 -2.71 -3.84 -11.36
C LEU A 111 -3.77 -4.16 -12.41
N THR A 112 -4.31 -5.38 -12.40
CA THR A 112 -5.31 -5.84 -13.36
C THR A 112 -6.74 -5.61 -12.88
N ASP A 113 -6.95 -5.56 -11.57
CA ASP A 113 -8.27 -5.47 -10.95
C ASP A 113 -8.34 -4.25 -10.02
N PRO A 114 -8.77 -3.07 -10.51
CA PRO A 114 -8.57 -1.78 -9.85
C PRO A 114 -9.36 -1.58 -8.55
N VAL A 115 -10.32 -2.45 -8.23
CA VAL A 115 -11.17 -2.35 -7.03
C VAL A 115 -10.58 -3.16 -5.86
N ILE A 116 -9.46 -3.85 -6.07
CA ILE A 116 -8.98 -4.88 -5.14
C ILE A 116 -7.77 -4.40 -4.36
N TRP A 117 -7.95 -4.31 -3.04
CA TRP A 117 -6.91 -3.98 -2.06
C TRP A 117 -6.73 -5.11 -1.06
N SER A 118 -5.49 -5.28 -0.58
CA SER A 118 -5.19 -6.16 0.54
C SER A 118 -5.62 -5.54 1.86
N ASN A 119 -5.72 -6.36 2.90
CA ASN A 119 -5.63 -5.86 4.27
C ASN A 119 -4.21 -5.32 4.56
N ALA A 120 -4.08 -4.53 5.62
CA ALA A 120 -2.79 -4.06 6.12
C ALA A 120 -1.89 -5.23 6.55
N SER A 121 -0.58 -5.11 6.31
CA SER A 121 0.41 -5.96 6.94
C SER A 121 0.39 -5.85 8.46
N ASN A 122 1.11 -6.76 9.14
CA ASN A 122 1.44 -6.54 10.55
C ASN A 122 2.29 -5.27 10.68
N PRO A 123 2.04 -4.41 11.67
CA PRO A 123 2.81 -3.18 11.84
C PRO A 123 4.25 -3.45 12.28
N VAL A 124 5.18 -2.63 11.81
CA VAL A 124 6.58 -2.59 12.27
C VAL A 124 6.88 -1.21 12.85
N ALA A 125 7.32 -1.16 14.10
CA ALA A 125 7.65 0.10 14.75
C ALA A 125 9.14 0.41 14.62
N LEU A 126 9.48 1.53 13.99
CA LEU A 126 10.83 2.08 13.98
C LEU A 126 11.06 2.89 15.26
N LYS A 127 12.11 2.53 15.99
CA LYS A 127 12.62 3.30 17.13
C LYS A 127 14.04 3.77 16.85
N CYS A 128 14.35 5.01 17.22
CA CYS A 128 15.67 5.59 17.07
C CYS A 128 16.34 5.75 18.44
N ARG A 129 17.58 5.29 18.57
CA ARG A 129 18.46 5.68 19.67
C ARG A 129 19.12 7.01 19.34
N ALA A 130 19.23 7.88 20.36
CA ALA A 130 19.98 9.12 20.21
C ALA A 130 21.42 8.78 19.79
N GLY A 131 21.88 9.41 18.70
CA GLY A 131 23.28 9.33 18.33
C GLY A 131 24.14 9.95 19.44
N ILE A 132 25.34 9.39 19.64
CA ILE A 132 26.33 9.86 20.63
C ILE A 132 26.73 11.34 20.36
N SER A 133 26.41 11.91 19.20
CA SER A 133 26.64 13.32 18.87
C SER A 133 25.89 14.34 19.75
N HIS A 134 24.92 13.90 20.57
CA HIS A 134 24.22 14.77 21.53
C HIS A 134 24.75 14.68 22.98
N LEU A 135 25.77 13.87 23.26
CA LEU A 135 26.49 13.96 24.54
C LEU A 135 27.49 15.13 24.42
N CYS A 136 26.98 16.36 24.54
CA CYS A 136 27.84 17.49 24.83
C CYS A 136 28.54 17.22 26.16
N SER A 137 29.87 17.19 26.11
CA SER A 137 30.76 17.00 27.25
C SER A 137 30.45 18.02 28.34
N THR A 138 29.85 17.58 29.45
CA THR A 138 29.85 18.38 30.68
C THR A 138 31.24 18.24 31.30
N THR A 139 32.20 19.01 30.79
CA THR A 139 33.44 19.30 31.52
C THR A 139 33.07 20.27 32.65
N MET A 140 33.01 19.78 33.89
CA MET A 140 33.01 20.68 35.06
C MET A 140 34.42 21.24 35.20
N GLY A 141 34.55 22.56 35.07
CA GLY A 141 35.73 23.33 35.49
C GLY A 141 35.69 23.64 36.97
#